data_AF-A0A1F4FD89-F1
#
_entry.id   AF-A0A1F4FD89-F1
#
_cell.length_a   1.000
_cell.length_b   1.000
_cell.length_c   1.000
_cell.angle_alpha   90.00
_cell.angle_beta   90.00
_cell.angle_gamma   90.00
#
_symmetry.space_group_name_H-M   'P 1'
#
loop_
_entity.id
_entity.type
_entity.pdbx_description
1 polymer ?
#
loop_
_entity_poly.entity_id
_entity_poly.type
_entity_poly.pdbx_seq_one_letter_code
_entity_poly.pdbx_strand_id
1 'polypeptide(L)'
;MSSSDQPQSLDGDLARLDEACRVAAQAISNARSIREAIEAAEVEVPHHLQAIARGRVPTLGRLARVRDLRVEDIVREQLSSLQIEHSDFVASRELDRWKATDWAMLRTGYPDLYAKTLREANLIIERKRKSKR
;
A
#
# COMPACT_ATOMS: atom_id res chain seq x y z
N MET A 1 16.76 43.03 -5.92
CA MET A 1 16.48 41.64 -5.50
C MET A 1 15.14 41.65 -4.81
N SER A 2 14.08 41.28 -5.52
CA SER A 2 12.70 41.40 -5.02
C SER A 2 12.30 40.09 -4.35
N SER A 3 12.12 40.16 -3.04
CA SER A 3 11.48 39.13 -2.23
C SER A 3 10.00 39.05 -2.60
N SER A 4 9.63 38.08 -3.43
CA SER A 4 8.24 37.76 -3.73
C SER A 4 7.67 36.86 -2.63
N ASP A 5 7.48 37.40 -1.43
CA ASP A 5 6.61 36.79 -0.41
C ASP A 5 5.16 37.18 -0.75
N GLN A 6 4.56 36.44 -1.69
CA GLN A 6 3.11 36.44 -1.78
C GLN A 6 2.57 35.70 -0.55
N PRO A 7 1.62 36.28 0.21
CA PRO A 7 0.98 35.55 1.29
C PRO A 7 0.31 34.32 0.68
N GLN A 8 0.79 33.13 1.04
CA GLN A 8 0.15 31.88 0.64
C GLN A 8 -1.30 31.93 1.13
N SER A 9 -2.25 31.98 0.19
CA SER A 9 -3.66 32.01 0.56
C SER A 9 -4.05 30.63 1.05
N LEU A 10 -4.88 30.59 2.10
CA LEU A 10 -5.40 29.33 2.66
C LEU A 10 -6.00 28.42 1.58
N ASP A 11 -6.70 29.00 0.61
CA ASP A 11 -7.29 28.27 -0.52
C ASP A 11 -6.22 27.68 -1.46
N GLY A 12 -5.12 28.41 -1.69
CA GLY A 12 -3.97 27.90 -2.46
C GLY A 12 -3.27 26.74 -1.75
N ASP A 13 -3.19 26.79 -0.42
CA ASP A 13 -2.59 25.72 0.38
C ASP A 13 -3.45 24.46 0.39
N LEU A 14 -4.77 24.63 0.53
CA LEU A 14 -5.73 23.53 0.43
C LEU A 14 -5.73 22.89 -0.96
N ALA A 15 -5.63 23.70 -2.03
CA ALA A 15 -5.54 23.20 -3.40
C ALA A 15 -4.26 22.37 -3.63
N ARG A 16 -3.11 22.83 -3.11
CA ARG A 16 -1.85 22.08 -3.18
C ARG A 16 -1.92 20.76 -2.41
N LEU A 17 -2.54 20.77 -1.23
CA LEU A 17 -2.75 19.55 -0.45
C LEU A 17 -3.68 18.56 -1.16
N ASP A 18 -4.77 19.03 -1.79
CA ASP A 18 -5.66 18.17 -2.56
C ASP A 18 -4.93 17.54 -3.76
N GLU A 19 -4.11 18.30 -4.47
CA GLU A 19 -3.31 17.77 -5.58
C GLU A 19 -2.28 16.74 -5.11
N ALA A 20 -1.58 17.00 -3.99
CA ALA A 20 -0.69 16.02 -3.38
C ALA A 20 -1.44 14.72 -3.03
N CYS A 21 -2.66 14.81 -2.52
CA CYS A 21 -3.51 13.65 -2.24
C CYS A 21 -3.90 12.90 -3.53
N ARG A 22 -4.15 13.58 -4.65
CA ARG A 22 -4.43 12.92 -5.93
C ARG A 22 -3.23 12.19 -6.48
N VAL A 23 -2.05 12.81 -6.43
CA VAL A 23 -0.78 12.18 -6.83
C VAL A 23 -0.51 10.94 -5.97
N ALA A 24 -0.70 11.05 -4.65
CA ALA A 24 -0.59 9.93 -3.71
C ALA A 24 -1.57 8.80 -4.05
N ALA A 25 -2.85 9.12 -4.31
CA ALA A 25 -3.84 8.12 -4.71
C ALA A 25 -3.44 7.37 -5.99
N GLN A 26 -2.88 8.09 -6.97
CA GLN A 26 -2.37 7.47 -8.20
C GLN A 26 -1.13 6.62 -7.95
N ALA A 27 -0.22 7.06 -7.09
CA ALA A 27 0.95 6.29 -6.68
C ALA A 27 0.57 5.00 -5.95
N ILE A 28 -0.41 5.06 -5.04
CA ILE A 28 -0.99 3.87 -4.40
C ILE A 28 -1.54 2.92 -5.46
N SER A 29 -2.36 3.41 -6.40
CA SER A 29 -2.94 2.57 -7.45
C SER A 29 -1.88 1.83 -8.28
N ASN A 30 -0.73 2.48 -8.51
CA ASN A 30 0.38 1.94 -9.29
C ASN A 30 1.38 1.11 -8.48
N ALA A 31 1.24 1.04 -7.15
CA ALA A 31 2.17 0.34 -6.27
C ALA A 31 2.25 -1.15 -6.61
N ARG A 32 3.47 -1.69 -6.63
CA ARG A 32 3.77 -3.11 -6.91
C ARG A 32 4.14 -3.90 -5.66
N SER A 33 4.29 -3.21 -4.54
CA SER A 33 4.58 -3.80 -3.24
C SER A 33 3.73 -3.14 -2.16
N ILE A 34 3.49 -3.88 -1.08
CA ILE A 34 2.74 -3.42 0.09
C ILE A 34 3.47 -2.24 0.72
N ARG A 35 4.81 -2.28 0.74
CA ARG A 35 5.64 -1.15 1.15
C ARG A 35 5.36 0.10 0.33
N GLU A 36 5.41 0.02 -1.00
CA GLU A 36 5.13 1.16 -1.88
C GLU A 36 3.73 1.74 -1.65
N ALA A 37 2.72 0.88 -1.47
CA ALA A 37 1.35 1.33 -1.21
C ALA A 37 1.24 2.09 0.12
N ILE A 38 1.93 1.63 1.17
CA ILE A 38 1.94 2.28 2.47
C ILE A 38 2.67 3.62 2.41
N GLU A 39 3.89 3.64 1.86
CA GLU A 39 4.72 4.85 1.74
C GLU A 39 4.01 5.92 0.89
N ALA A 40 3.36 5.53 -0.21
CA ALA A 40 2.60 6.45 -1.06
C ALA A 40 1.40 7.10 -0.34
N ALA A 41 0.90 6.50 0.74
CA ALA A 41 -0.22 7.05 1.52
C ALA A 41 0.23 8.07 2.58
N GLU A 42 1.53 8.23 2.82
CA GLU A 42 2.10 9.16 3.80
C GLU A 42 2.15 10.59 3.25
N VAL A 43 0.99 11.19 3.05
CA VAL A 43 0.89 12.60 2.65
C VAL A 43 1.05 13.50 3.88
N GLU A 44 2.09 14.33 3.86
CA GLU A 44 2.33 15.31 4.91
C GLU A 44 1.29 16.44 4.85
N VAL A 45 0.59 16.66 5.96
CA VAL A 45 -0.37 17.76 6.10
C VAL A 45 0.32 18.93 6.80
N PRO A 46 0.46 20.09 6.14
CA PRO A 46 1.05 21.28 6.75
C PRO A 46 0.38 21.64 8.09
N HIS A 47 1.18 22.04 9.07
CA HIS A 47 0.71 22.21 10.46
C HIS A 47 -0.49 23.16 10.57
N HIS A 48 -0.47 24.28 9.84
CA HIS A 48 -1.55 25.27 9.82
C HIS A 48 -2.86 24.76 9.19
N LEU A 49 -2.82 23.66 8.43
CA LEU A 49 -4.00 23.04 7.82
C LEU A 49 -4.55 21.86 8.63
N GLN A 50 -3.83 21.33 9.63
CA GLN A 50 -4.19 20.09 10.33
C GLN A 50 -5.63 20.10 10.90
N ALA A 51 -6.07 21.24 11.43
CA ALA A 51 -7.39 21.40 12.02
C ALA A 51 -8.54 21.35 11.00
N ILE A 52 -8.29 21.74 9.74
CA ILE A 52 -9.33 21.90 8.71
C ILE A 52 -9.21 20.90 7.55
N ALA A 53 -8.02 20.30 7.35
CA ALA A 53 -7.70 19.49 6.18
C ALA A 53 -8.68 18.34 5.98
N ARG A 54 -9.07 17.62 7.05
CA ARG A 54 -10.01 16.49 6.95
C ARG A 54 -11.40 16.89 6.44
N GLY A 55 -11.87 18.11 6.74
CA GLY A 55 -13.18 18.59 6.29
C GLY A 55 -13.15 19.28 4.93
N ARG A 56 -11.99 19.82 4.53
CA ARG A 56 -11.82 20.63 3.32
C ARG A 56 -11.14 19.90 2.16
N VAL A 57 -10.44 18.81 2.45
CA VAL A 57 -9.73 17.97 1.48
C VAL A 57 -10.24 16.53 1.59
N PRO A 58 -11.38 16.19 0.97
CA PRO A 58 -11.97 14.85 1.08
C PRO A 58 -11.07 13.73 0.55
N THR A 59 -10.18 14.03 -0.39
CA THR A 59 -9.21 13.10 -0.97
C THR A 59 -8.24 12.57 0.10
N LEU A 60 -7.79 13.42 1.02
CA LEU A 60 -6.96 13.03 2.17
C LEU A 60 -7.62 11.93 3.00
N GLY A 61 -8.93 12.06 3.27
CA GLY A 61 -9.70 11.06 4.02
C GLY A 61 -9.87 9.73 3.27
N ARG A 62 -9.75 9.73 1.94
CA ARG A 62 -9.91 8.52 1.11
C ARG A 62 -8.62 7.72 0.94
N LEU A 63 -7.45 8.33 1.15
CA LEU A 63 -6.15 7.69 0.93
C LEU A 63 -5.99 6.39 1.72
N ALA A 64 -6.40 6.37 2.99
CA ALA A 64 -6.34 5.16 3.82
C ALA A 64 -7.10 3.99 3.18
N ARG A 65 -8.32 4.25 2.69
CA ARG A 65 -9.14 3.22 2.03
C ARG A 65 -8.52 2.76 0.71
N VAL A 66 -7.99 3.67 -0.10
CA VAL A 66 -7.35 3.32 -1.38
C VAL A 66 -6.12 2.46 -1.14
N ARG A 67 -5.30 2.82 -0.14
CA ARG A 67 -4.15 2.02 0.32
C ARG A 67 -4.59 0.63 0.75
N ASP A 68 -5.59 0.53 1.63
CA ASP A 68 -6.02 -0.75 2.17
C ASP A 68 -6.51 -1.70 1.07
N LEU A 69 -7.30 -1.19 0.12
CA LEU A 69 -7.75 -1.96 -1.05
C LEU A 69 -6.57 -2.42 -1.92
N ARG A 70 -5.60 -1.54 -2.19
CA ARG A 70 -4.44 -1.92 -2.99
C ARG A 70 -3.58 -2.97 -2.29
N VAL A 71 -3.39 -2.85 -0.97
CA VAL A 71 -2.66 -3.85 -0.18
C VAL A 71 -3.32 -5.22 -0.31
N GLU A 72 -4.65 -5.29 -0.22
CA GLU A 72 -5.40 -6.54 -0.43
C GLU A 72 -5.22 -7.09 -1.86
N ASP A 73 -5.24 -6.22 -2.88
CA ASP A 73 -5.05 -6.63 -4.27
C ASP A 73 -3.62 -7.15 -4.52
N ILE A 74 -2.58 -6.50 -4.00
CA ILE A 74 -1.18 -6.96 -4.10
C ILE A 74 -1.03 -8.33 -3.46
N VAL A 75 -1.63 -8.53 -2.27
CA VAL A 75 -1.64 -9.83 -1.59
C VAL A 75 -2.33 -10.89 -2.44
N ARG A 76 -3.46 -10.57 -3.05
CA ARG A 76 -4.18 -11.47 -3.96
C ARG A 76 -3.32 -11.83 -5.18
N GLU A 77 -2.69 -10.84 -5.81
CA GLU A 77 -1.77 -11.02 -6.95
C GLU A 77 -0.61 -11.96 -6.59
N GLN A 78 0.02 -11.76 -5.42
CA GLN A 78 1.07 -12.62 -4.89
C GLN A 78 0.59 -14.06 -4.68
N LEU A 79 -0.55 -14.27 -4.02
CA LEU A 79 -1.11 -15.61 -3.81
C LEU A 79 -1.49 -16.29 -5.13
N SER A 80 -2.05 -15.56 -6.09
CA SER A 80 -2.33 -16.07 -7.43
C SER A 80 -1.06 -16.46 -8.18
N SER A 81 0.01 -15.67 -8.07
CA SER A 81 1.32 -15.99 -8.62
C SER A 81 1.89 -17.29 -8.04
N LEU A 82 1.75 -17.53 -6.72
CA LEU A 82 2.09 -18.83 -6.14
C LEU A 82 1.23 -19.94 -6.69
N GLN A 83 -0.07 -19.74 -6.88
CA GLN A 83 -0.95 -20.79 -7.38
C GLN A 83 -0.54 -21.26 -8.78
N ILE A 84 -0.16 -20.35 -9.68
CA ILE A 84 0.21 -20.68 -11.06
C ILE A 84 1.66 -21.18 -11.22
N GLU A 85 2.55 -20.91 -10.26
CA GLU A 85 3.94 -21.37 -10.32
C GLU A 85 4.01 -22.91 -10.23
N HIS A 86 4.54 -23.59 -11.24
CA HIS A 86 4.50 -25.05 -11.33
C HIS A 86 5.53 -25.73 -10.41
N SER A 87 6.63 -25.05 -10.12
CA SER A 87 7.71 -25.56 -9.28
C SER A 87 7.49 -25.19 -7.82
N ASP A 88 7.31 -26.21 -6.96
CA ASP A 88 7.23 -26.03 -5.51
C ASP A 88 8.47 -25.33 -4.92
N PHE A 89 9.66 -25.59 -5.48
CA PHE A 89 10.91 -24.95 -5.08
C PHE A 89 10.89 -23.44 -5.39
N VAL A 90 10.47 -23.06 -6.59
CA VAL A 90 10.38 -21.65 -7.00
C VAL A 90 9.34 -20.93 -6.15
N ALA A 91 8.14 -21.51 -6.03
CA ALA A 91 7.06 -20.96 -5.22
C ALA A 91 7.48 -20.77 -3.74
N SER A 92 8.19 -21.75 -3.16
CA SER A 92 8.68 -21.64 -1.78
C SER A 92 9.68 -20.49 -1.62
N ARG A 93 10.61 -20.35 -2.58
CA ARG A 93 11.61 -19.28 -2.56
C ARG A 93 10.98 -17.89 -2.73
N GLU A 94 9.97 -17.76 -3.58
CA GLU A 94 9.23 -16.51 -3.74
C GLU A 94 8.44 -16.14 -2.48
N LEU A 95 7.77 -17.12 -1.86
CA LEU A 95 7.09 -16.92 -0.60
C LEU A 95 8.05 -16.43 0.50
N ASP A 96 9.23 -17.04 0.61
CA ASP A 96 10.24 -16.62 1.59
C ASP A 96 10.75 -15.20 1.29
N ARG A 97 10.91 -14.83 0.02
CA ARG A 97 11.25 -13.45 -0.39
C ARG A 97 10.17 -12.47 0.07
N TRP A 98 8.90 -12.72 -0.21
CA TRP A 98 7.82 -11.80 0.19
C TRP A 98 7.67 -11.70 1.70
N LYS A 99 7.85 -12.80 2.43
CA LYS A 99 7.88 -12.80 3.90
C LYS A 99 8.96 -11.87 4.45
N ALA A 100 10.15 -11.90 3.84
CA ALA A 100 11.28 -11.09 4.26
C ALA A 100 11.14 -9.61 3.90
N THR A 101 10.50 -9.27 2.78
CA THR A 101 10.44 -7.88 2.29
C THR A 101 9.11 -7.20 2.56
N ASP A 102 8.01 -7.78 2.08
CA ASP A 102 6.74 -7.09 1.86
C ASP A 102 5.73 -7.39 2.98
N TRP A 103 5.67 -8.66 3.40
CA TRP A 103 4.74 -9.08 4.46
C TRP A 103 5.18 -8.67 5.86
N ALA A 104 6.41 -8.17 6.02
CA ALA A 104 6.83 -7.52 7.25
C ALA A 104 5.87 -6.35 7.60
N MET A 105 5.43 -5.60 6.59
CA MET A 105 4.48 -4.49 6.74
C MET A 105 3.04 -4.98 6.97
N LEU A 106 2.65 -6.12 6.39
CA LEU A 106 1.36 -6.75 6.71
C LEU A 106 1.28 -7.15 8.18
N ARG A 107 2.34 -7.73 8.73
CA ARG A 107 2.35 -8.23 10.11
C ARG A 107 2.09 -7.10 11.13
N THR A 108 2.58 -5.89 10.85
CA THR A 108 2.43 -4.74 11.74
C THR A 108 1.17 -3.92 11.43
N GLY A 109 0.88 -3.67 10.14
CA GLY A 109 -0.23 -2.81 9.73
C GLY A 109 -1.57 -3.52 9.51
N TYR A 110 -1.55 -4.83 9.23
CA TYR A 110 -2.72 -5.62 8.83
C TYR A 110 -2.67 -7.06 9.40
N PRO A 111 -2.67 -7.24 10.74
CA PRO A 111 -2.39 -8.53 11.37
C PRO A 111 -3.37 -9.65 10.97
N ASP A 112 -4.66 -9.32 10.80
CA ASP A 112 -5.67 -10.30 10.35
C ASP A 112 -5.46 -10.72 8.90
N LEU A 113 -5.11 -9.77 8.02
CA LEU A 113 -4.77 -10.05 6.63
C LEU A 113 -3.51 -10.93 6.59
N TYR A 114 -2.47 -10.55 7.32
CA TYR A 114 -1.23 -11.33 7.43
C TYR A 114 -1.50 -12.79 7.84
N ALA A 115 -2.28 -13.02 8.88
CA ALA A 115 -2.59 -14.37 9.36
C ALA A 115 -3.34 -15.21 8.30
N LYS A 116 -4.32 -14.61 7.61
CA LYS A 116 -5.07 -15.26 6.53
C LYS A 116 -4.17 -15.58 5.34
N THR A 117 -3.39 -14.61 4.88
CA THR A 117 -2.47 -14.74 3.75
C THR A 117 -1.40 -15.80 4.01
N LEU A 118 -0.83 -15.83 5.22
CA LEU A 118 0.16 -16.83 5.60
C LEU A 118 -0.42 -18.25 5.58
N ARG A 119 -1.63 -18.43 6.11
CA ARG A 119 -2.33 -19.71 6.07
C ARG A 119 -2.57 -20.16 4.63
N GLU A 120 -3.07 -19.27 3.78
CA GLU A 120 -3.39 -19.59 2.39
C GLU A 120 -2.13 -19.95 1.58
N ALA A 121 -1.04 -19.18 1.72
CA ALA A 121 0.21 -19.49 1.05
C ALA A 121 0.78 -20.85 1.48
N ASN A 122 0.75 -21.16 2.77
CA ASN A 122 1.20 -22.48 3.26
C ASN A 122 0.34 -23.62 2.67
N LEU A 123 -0.98 -23.43 2.54
CA LEU A 123 -1.87 -24.41 1.89
C LEU A 123 -1.57 -24.57 0.39
N ILE A 124 -1.18 -23.49 -0.30
CA ILE A 124 -0.76 -23.55 -1.71
C ILE A 124 0.53 -24.38 -1.84
N ILE A 125 1.55 -24.09 -1.03
CA ILE A 125 2.83 -24.81 -1.06
C ILE A 125 2.63 -26.29 -0.73
N GLU A 126 1.83 -26.62 0.29
CA GLU A 126 1.57 -28.01 0.67
C GLU A 126 0.86 -28.80 -0.45
N ARG A 127 -0.11 -28.19 -1.14
CA ARG A 127 -0.75 -28.80 -2.31
C ARG A 127 0.25 -29.12 -3.41
N LYS A 128 1.16 -28.20 -3.72
CA LYS A 128 2.20 -28.41 -4.75
C LYS A 128 3.17 -29.53 -4.39
N ARG A 129 3.59 -29.62 -3.12
CA ARG A 129 4.45 -30.70 -2.63
C ARG A 129 3.80 -32.07 -2.78
N LYS A 130 2.49 -32.16 -2.54
CA LYS A 130 1.72 -33.40 -2.71
C LYS A 130 1.55 -33.78 -4.17
N SER A 131 1.34 -32.82 -5.07
CA SER A 131 1.20 -33.08 -6.51
C SER A 131 2.48 -33.52 -7.21
N LYS A 132 3.65 -33.35 -6.59
CA LYS A 132 4.96 -33.82 -7.10
C LYS A 132 5.35 -35.22 -6.63
N ARG A 133 4.63 -35.79 -5.66
CA ARG A 133 4.80 -37.18 -5.19
C ARG A 133 3.89 -38.12 -5.97
#